data_AF-A0A445B425-F1
#
_entry.id   AF-A0A445B425-F1
#
_cell.length_a   1.000
_cell.length_b   1.000
_cell.length_c   1.000
_cell.angle_alpha   90.00
_cell.angle_beta   90.00
_cell.angle_gamma   90.00
#
_symmetry.space_group_name_H-M   'P 1'
#
loop_
_entity.id
_entity.type
_entity.pdbx_description
1 polymer ?
#
loop_
_entity_poly.entity_id
_entity_poly.type
_entity_poly.pdbx_seq_one_letter_code
_entity_poly.pdbx_strand_id
1 'polypeptide(L)'
;MCREYEFKVGLEFKTLSQFKDAIKEHALLNRRDVRYKKNDKLRCRVVCKGQKGKCKWICFASKVGGFDCFRIKTLKGKHTCGRSYSGRLASSEWILKKIINNISCGEEMRLATVIQTIQDKYMANVSVGKTYWARRNAMEEVHGRAIQQYAKLRDYCVEILRANPGS
;
A
#
# COMPACT_ATOMS: atom_id res chain seq x y z
N MET A 1 -18.59 -3.88 4.95
CA MET A 1 -18.57 -5.07 4.09
C MET A 1 -17.26 -5.10 3.30
N CYS A 2 -16.30 -5.93 3.68
CA CYS A 2 -15.10 -6.15 2.87
C CYS A 2 -15.51 -6.95 1.65
N ARG A 3 -15.38 -6.38 0.45
CA ARG A 3 -15.53 -7.13 -0.80
C ARG A 3 -14.49 -8.25 -0.77
N GLU A 4 -14.93 -9.49 -0.58
CA GLU A 4 -14.09 -10.69 -0.75
C GLU A 4 -13.73 -10.80 -2.22
N TYR A 5 -12.64 -10.14 -2.59
CA TYR A 5 -12.09 -10.27 -3.91
C TYR A 5 -11.36 -11.62 -4.01
N GLU A 6 -12.02 -12.61 -4.59
CA GLU A 6 -11.40 -13.88 -4.90
C GLU A 6 -10.54 -13.76 -6.16
N PHE A 7 -9.24 -14.04 -6.02
CA PHE A 7 -8.41 -14.23 -7.20
C PHE A 7 -8.88 -15.43 -7.99
N LYS A 8 -8.98 -15.27 -9.31
CA LYS A 8 -9.25 -16.35 -10.26
C LYS A 8 -8.17 -16.39 -11.31
N VAL A 9 -7.93 -17.59 -11.85
CA VAL A 9 -7.07 -17.75 -13.02
C VAL A 9 -7.70 -16.99 -14.19
N GLY A 10 -6.89 -16.29 -14.98
CA GLY A 10 -7.37 -15.44 -16.07
C GLY A 10 -7.53 -13.96 -15.70
N LEU A 11 -7.48 -13.61 -14.42
CA LEU A 11 -7.57 -12.22 -14.00
C LEU A 11 -6.37 -11.39 -14.49
N GLU A 12 -6.64 -10.18 -14.98
CA GLU A 12 -5.65 -9.28 -15.55
C GLU A 12 -5.43 -8.01 -14.72
N PHE A 13 -4.18 -7.56 -14.69
CA PHE A 13 -3.75 -6.31 -14.09
C PHE A 13 -3.05 -5.47 -15.12
N LYS A 14 -3.24 -4.15 -15.09
CA LYS A 14 -2.54 -3.25 -16.01
C LYS A 14 -1.04 -3.22 -15.73
N THR A 15 -0.63 -3.32 -14.48
CA THR A 15 0.79 -3.26 -14.13
C THR A 15 1.17 -4.32 -13.10
N LEU A 16 2.46 -4.67 -13.06
CA LEU A 16 3.00 -5.56 -12.05
C LEU A 16 2.85 -4.96 -10.63
N SER A 17 2.89 -3.64 -10.50
CA SER A 17 2.68 -2.96 -9.22
C SER A 17 1.27 -3.18 -8.69
N GLN A 18 0.25 -3.03 -9.55
CA GLN A 18 -1.15 -3.30 -9.18
C GLN A 18 -1.34 -4.76 -8.75
N PHE A 19 -0.73 -5.72 -9.44
CA PHE A 19 -0.77 -7.12 -9.04
C PHE A 19 -0.16 -7.33 -7.64
N LYS A 20 1.00 -6.73 -7.36
CA LYS A 20 1.66 -6.84 -6.05
C LYS A 20 0.86 -6.20 -4.93
N ASP A 21 0.26 -5.04 -5.18
CA ASP A 21 -0.58 -4.34 -4.21
C ASP A 21 -1.85 -5.15 -3.90
N ALA A 22 -2.52 -5.69 -4.92
CA ALA A 22 -3.67 -6.56 -4.74
C ALA A 22 -3.31 -7.84 -3.94
N ILE A 23 -2.18 -8.48 -4.26
CA ILE A 23 -1.72 -9.67 -3.53
C ILE A 23 -1.37 -9.33 -2.08
N LYS A 24 -0.73 -8.19 -1.83
CA LYS A 24 -0.41 -7.71 -0.49
C LYS A 24 -1.67 -7.47 0.33
N GLU A 25 -2.66 -6.80 -0.26
CA GLU A 25 -3.95 -6.52 0.39
C GLU A 25 -4.72 -7.80 0.71
N HIS A 26 -4.84 -8.71 -0.25
CA HIS A 26 -5.47 -10.02 -0.03
C HIS A 26 -4.73 -10.84 1.04
N ALA A 27 -3.40 -10.80 1.06
CA ALA A 27 -2.61 -11.51 2.08
C ALA A 27 -2.86 -10.93 3.48
N LEU A 28 -2.92 -9.60 3.62
CA LEU A 28 -3.24 -8.93 4.89
C LEU A 28 -4.66 -9.24 5.36
N LEU A 29 -5.66 -9.16 4.48
CA LEU A 29 -7.06 -9.49 4.80
C LEU A 29 -7.23 -10.95 5.26
N ASN A 30 -6.57 -11.89 4.57
CA ASN A 30 -6.62 -13.31 4.90
C ASN A 30 -5.65 -13.74 6.00
N ARG A 31 -4.91 -12.80 6.59
CA ARG A 31 -3.94 -13.04 7.68
C ARG A 31 -2.89 -14.06 7.26
N ARG A 32 -2.29 -13.86 6.09
CA ARG A 32 -1.25 -14.71 5.51
C ARG A 32 0.00 -13.87 5.28
N ASP A 33 1.16 -14.45 5.56
CA ASP A 33 2.43 -13.89 5.11
C ASP A 33 2.85 -14.54 3.79
N VAL A 34 3.37 -13.73 2.87
CA VAL A 34 3.75 -14.15 1.52
C VAL A 34 5.17 -13.70 1.18
N ARG A 35 5.77 -14.36 0.21
CA ARG A 35 7.07 -13.97 -0.36
C ARG A 35 7.08 -14.11 -1.86
N TYR A 36 7.86 -13.26 -2.49
CA TYR A 36 8.13 -13.31 -3.91
C TYR A 36 9.27 -14.30 -4.16
N LYS A 37 8.95 -15.44 -4.79
CA LYS A 37 9.95 -16.46 -5.17
C LYS A 37 10.64 -16.10 -6.50
N LYS A 38 9.90 -15.46 -7.40
CA LYS A 38 10.41 -14.87 -8.65
C LYS A 38 9.73 -13.53 -8.85
N ASN A 39 10.49 -12.51 -9.21
CA ASN A 39 9.97 -11.16 -9.42
C ASN A 39 10.83 -10.46 -10.47
N ASP A 40 10.48 -10.69 -11.72
CA ASP A 40 11.16 -10.13 -12.89
C ASP A 40 10.18 -9.17 -13.59
N LYS A 41 10.67 -8.34 -14.52
CA LYS A 41 9.82 -7.41 -15.29
C LYS A 41 8.68 -8.10 -16.06
N LEU A 42 8.83 -9.39 -16.39
CA LEU A 42 7.87 -10.16 -17.18
C LEU A 42 6.98 -11.09 -16.35
N ARG A 43 7.36 -11.41 -15.11
CA ARG A 43 6.68 -12.45 -14.33
C ARG A 43 6.88 -12.29 -12.83
N CYS A 44 5.86 -12.68 -12.08
CA CYS A 44 5.88 -12.65 -10.62
C CYS A 44 5.26 -13.92 -10.06
N ARG A 45 6.02 -14.61 -9.20
CA ARG A 45 5.57 -15.80 -8.47
C ARG A 45 5.56 -15.49 -6.99
N VAL A 46 4.39 -15.54 -6.40
CA VAL A 46 4.16 -15.34 -4.97
C VAL A 46 3.84 -16.68 -4.33
N VAL A 47 4.47 -16.96 -3.19
CA VAL A 47 4.25 -18.17 -2.40
C VAL A 47 3.98 -17.79 -0.95
N CYS A 48 3.18 -18.59 -0.25
CA CYS A 48 2.93 -18.38 1.16
C CYS A 48 4.16 -18.76 2.00
N LYS A 49 4.46 -17.99 3.05
CA LYS A 49 5.54 -18.27 4.02
C LYS A 49 5.12 -19.18 5.16
N GLY A 50 3.82 -19.44 5.32
CA GLY A 50 3.30 -20.30 6.38
C GLY A 50 3.92 -21.70 6.36
N GLN A 51 3.99 -22.34 7.53
CA GLN A 51 4.63 -23.65 7.72
C GLN A 51 6.09 -23.69 7.23
N LYS A 52 6.89 -22.64 7.53
CA LYS A 52 8.29 -22.51 7.07
C LYS A 52 8.41 -22.64 5.53
N GLY A 53 7.39 -22.18 4.79
CA GLY A 53 7.35 -22.23 3.33
C GLY A 53 6.89 -23.56 2.72
N LYS A 54 6.37 -24.51 3.52
CA LYS A 54 5.76 -25.75 3.04
C LYS A 54 4.31 -25.58 2.55
N CYS A 55 3.73 -24.39 2.74
CA CYS A 55 2.38 -24.10 2.30
C CYS A 55 2.25 -24.22 0.76
N LYS A 56 1.24 -24.97 0.31
CA LYS A 56 0.98 -25.24 -1.12
C LYS A 56 0.39 -24.04 -1.88
N TRP A 57 0.07 -22.95 -1.18
CA TRP A 57 -0.51 -21.76 -1.81
C TRP A 57 0.52 -21.05 -2.69
N ILE A 58 0.13 -20.81 -3.95
CA ILE A 58 0.96 -20.16 -4.96
C ILE A 58 0.06 -19.31 -5.83
N CYS A 59 0.50 -18.09 -6.13
CA CYS A 59 -0.08 -17.25 -7.18
C CYS A 59 1.03 -16.87 -8.18
N PHE A 60 0.79 -17.10 -9.46
CA PHE A 60 1.72 -16.78 -10.54
C PHE A 60 1.02 -15.94 -11.59
N ALA A 61 1.60 -14.76 -11.83
CA ALA A 61 1.20 -13.87 -12.90
C ALA A 61 2.37 -13.60 -13.85
N SER A 62 2.06 -13.40 -15.12
CA SER A 62 3.04 -13.04 -16.14
C SER A 62 2.44 -12.09 -17.16
N LYS A 63 3.29 -11.31 -17.81
CA LYS A 63 2.91 -10.44 -18.91
C LYS A 63 2.26 -11.26 -20.04
N VAL A 64 1.18 -10.73 -20.62
CA VAL A 64 0.50 -11.29 -21.79
C VAL A 64 1.21 -10.79 -23.05
N GLY A 65 1.43 -11.64 -24.05
CA GLY A 65 2.02 -11.21 -25.32
C GLY A 65 1.06 -10.29 -26.07
N GLY A 66 1.56 -9.20 -26.66
CA GLY A 66 0.76 -8.23 -27.43
C GLY A 66 0.08 -7.14 -26.60
N PHE A 67 0.02 -7.27 -25.27
CA PHE A 67 -0.57 -6.27 -24.37
C PHE A 67 0.35 -5.98 -23.19
N ASP A 68 0.36 -4.75 -22.69
CA ASP A 68 1.12 -4.41 -21.48
C ASP A 68 0.34 -4.74 -20.20
N CYS A 69 -0.24 -5.95 -20.11
CA CYS A 69 -1.00 -6.42 -18.96
C CYS A 69 -0.42 -7.71 -18.37
N PHE A 70 -0.68 -7.95 -17.09
CA PHE A 70 -0.26 -9.14 -16.33
C PHE A 70 -1.45 -10.01 -16.01
N ARG A 71 -1.44 -11.26 -16.46
CA ARG A 71 -2.51 -12.23 -16.21
C ARG A 71 -2.08 -13.27 -15.18
N ILE A 72 -2.96 -13.60 -14.24
CA ILE A 72 -2.79 -14.75 -13.35
C ILE A 72 -2.94 -16.02 -14.16
N LYS A 73 -1.84 -16.76 -14.35
CA LYS A 73 -1.80 -18.05 -15.08
C LYS A 73 -1.88 -19.26 -14.17
N THR A 74 -1.49 -19.12 -12.92
CA THR A 74 -1.56 -20.23 -11.97
C THR A 74 -1.98 -19.72 -10.61
N LEU A 75 -3.01 -20.33 -10.05
CA LEU A 75 -3.46 -20.07 -8.69
C LEU A 75 -3.74 -21.38 -7.99
N LYS A 76 -3.02 -21.63 -6.90
CA LYS A 76 -3.32 -22.69 -5.93
C LYS A 76 -3.90 -22.01 -4.69
N GLY A 77 -5.22 -21.87 -4.65
CA GLY A 77 -5.93 -21.12 -3.60
C GLY A 77 -5.95 -21.78 -2.22
N LYS A 78 -5.73 -23.09 -2.13
CA LYS A 78 -5.74 -23.82 -0.84
C LYS A 78 -4.47 -23.54 -0.02
N HIS A 79 -4.64 -22.88 1.12
CA HIS A 79 -3.61 -22.78 2.14
C HIS A 79 -3.62 -24.03 3.03
N THR A 80 -2.43 -24.56 3.35
CA THR A 80 -2.27 -25.64 4.35
C THR A 80 -1.78 -25.11 5.71
N CYS A 81 -1.58 -23.79 5.83
CA CYS A 81 -0.97 -23.15 6.99
C CYS A 81 -1.98 -22.38 7.86
N GLY A 82 -1.63 -22.19 9.14
CA GLY A 82 -2.35 -21.31 10.07
C GLY A 82 -2.30 -19.82 9.68
N ARG A 83 -3.11 -19.00 10.36
CA ARG A 83 -3.14 -17.54 10.21
C ARG A 83 -1.87 -16.93 10.83
N SER A 84 -1.38 -15.83 10.26
CA SER A 84 -0.23 -15.08 10.73
C SER A 84 -0.64 -13.65 11.01
N TYR A 85 -0.32 -13.16 12.21
CA TYR A 85 -0.58 -11.79 12.67
C TYR A 85 0.59 -10.83 12.37
N SER A 86 1.53 -11.26 11.52
CA SER A 86 2.71 -10.47 11.18
C SER A 86 2.33 -9.22 10.37
N GLY A 87 2.61 -8.03 10.90
CA GLY A 87 2.54 -6.79 10.12
C GLY A 87 3.74 -6.55 9.20
N ARG A 88 4.46 -7.60 8.78
CA ARG A 88 5.60 -7.47 7.86
C ARG A 88 5.16 -6.85 6.53
N LEU A 89 4.03 -7.32 6.00
CA LEU A 89 3.50 -6.87 4.71
C LEU A 89 2.90 -5.46 4.75
N ALA A 90 2.46 -5.01 5.92
CA ALA A 90 2.02 -3.64 6.15
C ALA A 90 3.24 -2.71 6.18
N SER A 91 3.63 -2.21 5.01
CA SER A 91 4.66 -1.16 4.85
C SER A 91 4.10 0.21 5.25
N SER A 92 4.98 1.16 5.58
CA SER A 92 4.56 2.55 5.87
C SER A 92 3.74 3.14 4.71
N GLU A 93 4.16 2.91 3.47
CA GLU A 93 3.41 3.33 2.27
C GLU A 93 2.02 2.68 2.17
N TRP A 94 1.88 1.42 2.58
CA TRP A 94 0.58 0.76 2.58
C TRP A 94 -0.33 1.34 3.67
N ILE A 95 0.23 1.62 4.85
CA ILE A 95 -0.49 2.28 5.96
C ILE A 95 -0.94 3.68 5.52
N LEU A 96 -0.06 4.45 4.88
CA LEU A 96 -0.36 5.77 4.34
C LEU A 96 -1.60 5.73 3.44
N LYS A 97 -1.63 4.82 2.46
CA LYS A 97 -2.79 4.66 1.54
C LYS A 97 -4.10 4.38 2.28
N LYS A 98 -4.06 3.85 3.51
CA LYS A 98 -5.25 3.59 4.33
C LYS A 98 -5.68 4.76 5.22
N ILE A 99 -4.76 5.65 5.59
CA ILE A 99 -5.04 6.79 6.49
C ILE A 99 -5.15 8.13 5.75
N ILE A 100 -4.67 8.23 4.51
CA ILE A 100 -4.61 9.49 3.76
C ILE A 100 -5.98 10.16 3.62
N ASN A 101 -7.04 9.36 3.39
CA ASN A 101 -8.40 9.89 3.27
C ASN A 101 -8.89 10.48 4.60
N ASN A 102 -8.61 9.82 5.72
CA ASN A 102 -8.98 10.29 7.05
C ASN A 102 -8.29 11.63 7.37
N ILE A 103 -6.98 11.72 7.11
CA ILE A 103 -6.20 12.95 7.31
C ILE A 103 -6.69 14.06 6.37
N SER A 104 -7.02 13.73 5.12
CA SER A 104 -7.56 14.71 4.15
C SER A 104 -8.91 15.28 4.58
N CYS A 105 -9.72 14.50 5.30
CA CYS A 105 -10.98 14.95 5.91
C CYS A 105 -10.79 15.71 7.23
N GLY A 106 -9.55 15.98 7.66
CA GLY A 106 -9.24 16.69 8.90
C GLY A 106 -9.28 15.83 10.17
N GLU A 107 -9.29 14.51 10.06
CA GLU A 107 -9.28 13.63 11.24
C GLU A 107 -7.87 13.57 11.86
N GLU A 108 -7.76 13.96 13.13
CA GLU A 108 -6.52 13.82 13.90
C GLU A 108 -6.27 12.36 14.28
N MET A 109 -5.52 11.65 13.44
CA MET A 109 -5.11 10.28 13.76
C MET A 109 -3.85 10.25 14.63
N ARG A 110 -4.02 10.00 15.93
CA ARG A 110 -2.88 9.64 16.81
C ARG A 110 -2.27 8.31 16.36
N LEU A 111 -0.98 8.12 16.62
CA LEU A 111 -0.27 6.88 16.24
C LEU A 111 -0.97 5.63 16.80
N ALA A 112 -1.44 5.69 18.05
CA ALA A 112 -2.21 4.61 18.68
C ALA A 112 -3.50 4.30 17.90
N THR A 113 -4.25 5.32 17.50
CA THR A 113 -5.48 5.18 16.71
C THR A 113 -5.21 4.49 15.37
N VAL A 114 -4.12 4.84 14.68
CA VAL A 114 -3.75 4.20 13.41
C VAL A 114 -3.39 2.72 13.61
N ILE A 115 -2.62 2.41 14.65
CA ILE A 115 -2.24 1.02 14.99
C ILE A 115 -3.51 0.21 15.28
N GLN A 116 -4.39 0.73 16.14
CA GLN A 116 -5.64 0.07 16.51
C GLN A 116 -6.55 -0.15 15.30
N THR A 117 -6.72 0.87 14.45
CA THR A 117 -7.53 0.78 13.22
C THR A 117 -7.05 -0.33 12.29
N ILE A 118 -5.73 -0.49 12.15
CA ILE A 118 -5.14 -1.55 11.32
C ILE A 118 -5.29 -2.91 12.00
N GLN A 119 -5.10 -2.98 13.31
CA GLN A 119 -5.26 -4.20 14.07
C GLN A 119 -6.71 -4.71 14.05
N ASP A 120 -7.69 -3.82 14.12
CA ASP A 120 -9.11 -4.18 14.09
C ASP A 120 -9.55 -4.64 12.69
N LYS A 121 -9.15 -3.90 11.65
CA LYS A 121 -9.56 -4.20 10.26
C LYS A 121 -8.81 -5.38 9.65
N TYR A 122 -7.52 -5.53 9.95
CA TYR A 122 -6.64 -6.48 9.27
C TYR A 122 -5.99 -7.50 10.21
N MET A 123 -6.14 -7.36 11.53
CA MET A 123 -5.47 -8.19 12.54
C MET A 123 -3.97 -8.33 12.27
N ALA A 124 -3.33 -7.22 11.89
CA ALA A 124 -1.92 -7.16 11.58
C ALA A 124 -1.20 -6.27 12.60
N ASN A 125 -0.17 -6.82 13.25
CA ASN A 125 0.62 -6.08 14.24
C ASN A 125 1.64 -5.19 13.54
N VAL A 126 1.36 -3.89 13.45
CA VAL A 126 2.24 -2.87 12.87
C VAL A 126 3.15 -2.24 13.92
N SER A 127 4.39 -1.93 13.55
CA SER A 127 5.32 -1.27 14.46
C SER A 127 5.06 0.25 14.52
N VAL A 128 5.33 0.84 15.68
CA VAL A 128 5.19 2.29 15.92
C VAL A 128 5.97 3.10 14.88
N GLY A 129 7.21 2.71 14.57
CA GLY A 129 8.03 3.41 13.57
C GLY A 129 7.41 3.43 12.17
N LYS A 130 6.82 2.31 11.71
CA LYS A 130 6.12 2.27 10.41
C LYS A 130 4.90 3.20 10.40
N THR A 131 4.15 3.20 11.49
CA THR A 131 2.98 4.07 11.67
C THR A 131 3.38 5.54 11.69
N TYR A 132 4.46 5.88 12.40
CA TYR A 132 5.00 7.24 12.45
C TYR A 132 5.34 7.75 11.05
N TRP A 133 6.14 6.99 10.30
CA TRP A 133 6.52 7.36 8.93
C TRP A 133 5.31 7.46 8.00
N ALA A 134 4.36 6.53 8.11
CA ALA A 134 3.14 6.59 7.32
C ALA A 134 2.33 7.85 7.59
N ARG A 135 2.15 8.20 8.88
CA ARG A 135 1.40 9.39 9.28
C ARG A 135 2.10 10.68 8.82
N ARG A 136 3.42 10.76 9.02
CA ARG A 136 4.22 11.92 8.59
C ARG A 136 4.09 12.13 7.08
N ASN A 137 4.32 11.08 6.29
CA ASN A 137 4.25 11.15 4.84
C ASN A 137 2.82 11.49 4.36
N ALA A 138 1.79 10.98 5.03
CA ALA A 138 0.40 11.33 4.71
C ALA A 138 0.11 12.81 4.98
N MET A 139 0.56 13.37 6.11
CA MET A 139 0.42 14.81 6.38
C MET A 139 1.17 15.66 5.36
N GLU A 140 2.37 15.24 4.95
CA GLU A 140 3.15 15.92 3.92
C GLU A 140 2.44 15.90 2.57
N GLU A 141 1.80 14.79 2.20
CA GLU A 141 1.05 14.68 0.95
C GLU A 141 -0.20 15.59 0.93
N VAL A 142 -0.91 15.70 2.07
CA VAL A 142 -2.13 16.51 2.20
C VAL A 142 -1.81 18.01 2.38
N HIS A 143 -0.89 18.36 3.29
CA HIS A 143 -0.63 19.74 3.68
C HIS A 143 0.67 20.31 3.12
N GLY A 144 1.61 19.48 2.65
CA GLY A 144 2.92 19.94 2.20
C GLY A 144 2.86 20.91 1.03
N ARG A 145 1.90 20.72 0.11
CA ARG A 145 1.68 21.66 -1.00
C ARG A 145 1.21 23.03 -0.53
N ALA A 146 0.29 23.07 0.44
CA ALA A 146 -0.20 24.32 1.01
C ALA A 146 0.94 25.07 1.72
N ILE A 147 1.73 24.39 2.53
CA ILE A 147 2.88 24.98 3.23
C ILE A 147 3.89 25.57 2.23
N GLN A 148 4.22 24.83 1.16
CA GLN A 148 5.10 25.32 0.10
C GLN A 148 4.52 26.54 -0.63
N GLN A 149 3.21 26.59 -0.83
CA GLN A 149 2.55 27.72 -1.48
C GLN A 149 2.54 28.96 -0.57
N TYR A 150 2.23 28.81 0.72
CA TYR A 150 2.29 29.90 1.70
C TYR A 150 3.71 30.45 1.87
N ALA A 151 4.74 29.60 1.81
CA ALA A 151 6.13 30.05 1.87
C ALA A 151 6.50 31.03 0.73
N LYS A 152 5.92 30.82 -0.47
CA LYS A 152 6.15 31.69 -1.64
C LYS A 152 5.43 33.04 -1.58
N LEU A 153 4.44 33.22 -0.69
CA LEU A 153 3.73 34.49 -0.59
C LEU A 153 4.68 35.62 -0.19
N ARG A 154 5.68 35.34 0.64
CA ARG A 154 6.66 36.35 1.06
C ARG A 154 7.52 36.80 -0.13
N ASP A 155 7.99 35.86 -0.94
CA ASP A 155 8.77 36.15 -2.15
C ASP A 155 7.92 36.93 -3.16
N TYR A 156 6.65 36.56 -3.31
CA TYR A 156 5.70 37.27 -4.18
C TYR A 156 5.46 38.71 -3.71
N CYS A 157 5.28 38.95 -2.41
CA CYS A 157 5.15 40.30 -1.87
C CYS A 157 6.40 41.16 -2.14
N VAL A 158 7.60 40.56 -2.02
CA VAL A 158 8.86 41.25 -2.34
C VAL A 158 8.94 41.61 -3.82
N GLU A 159 8.54 40.70 -4.71
CA GLU A 159 8.52 40.98 -6.15
C GLU A 159 7.49 42.07 -6.52
N ILE A 160 6.33 42.13 -5.87
CA ILE A 160 5.36 43.23 -6.07
C ILE A 160 6.00 44.58 -5.70
N LEU A 161 6.62 44.68 -4.52
CA LEU A 161 7.28 45.92 -4.07
C LEU A 161 8.42 46.35 -4.98
N ARG A 162 9.15 45.38 -5.54
CA ARG A 162 10.22 45.63 -6.52
C ARG A 162 9.69 46.11 -7.86
N ALA A 163 8.62 45.49 -8.37
CA ALA A 163 8.05 45.81 -9.67
C ALA A 163 7.27 47.13 -9.69
N ASN A 164 6.67 47.52 -8.56
CA ASN A 164 5.96 48.78 -8.39
C ASN A 164 6.59 49.64 -7.28
N PRO A 165 7.73 50.30 -7.54
CA PRO A 165 8.31 51.27 -6.62
C PRO A 165 7.46 52.55 -6.66
N GLY A 166 6.39 52.61 -5.85
CA GLY A 166 5.53 53.80 -5.72
C GLY A 166 4.05 53.55 -5.43
N SER A 167 3.64 52.32 -5.11
CA SER A 167 2.31 52.04 -4.52
C SER A 167 2.30 52.31 -3.01
#